data_AF-A0A9Y3V5X4-F1
#
_entry.id   AF-A0A9Y3V5X4-F1
#
_cell.length_a   1.000
_cell.length_b   1.000
_cell.length_c   1.000
_cell.angle_alpha   90.00
_cell.angle_beta   90.00
_cell.angle_gamma   90.00
#
_symmetry.space_group_name_H-M   'P 1'
#
loop_
_entity.id
_entity.type
_entity.pdbx_description
1 polymer ?
#
loop_
_entity_poly.entity_id
_entity_poly.type
_entity_poly.pdbx_seq_one_letter_code
_entity_poly.pdbx_strand_id
1 'polypeptide(L)'
;MTTVSMEPVGVLVERGGNATDPPLNSLEDTAATFTIGTILSIMCLIGVSGNIYTLVVMCHSMRSAASMYIYIINLALADLLYLLTIPFVVCTHFLKGWYFGDAGCRILISMDFLTMHASIFTLTIMSTERYFAVLKPLDTVKRSKSYRKAIALLVWVASLILTLPMIVRIQLMAVGTKPMCQSTLSPLSYKIYISFLFCTSIVAPGLIIGYLYIQLARTYWISQTETFKQTKKLPNQKGCASL
;
A
#
# COMPACT_ATOMS: atom_id res chain seq x y z
N MET A 1 15.16 -28.69 32.64
CA MET A 1 14.36 -28.52 31.41
C MET A 1 13.05 -27.85 31.83
N THR A 2 13.10 -26.54 32.02
CA THR A 2 11.98 -25.73 32.53
C THR A 2 11.20 -25.17 31.34
N THR A 3 9.96 -25.62 31.20
CA THR A 3 9.02 -25.17 30.18
C THR A 3 8.56 -23.75 30.51
N VAL A 4 9.09 -22.76 29.81
CA VAL A 4 8.58 -21.39 29.82
C VAL A 4 7.40 -21.34 28.86
N SER A 5 6.19 -21.23 29.41
CA SER A 5 4.96 -21.02 28.66
C SER A 5 5.06 -19.72 27.84
N MET A 6 4.98 -19.85 26.51
CA MET A 6 4.80 -18.73 25.59
C MET A 6 3.33 -18.33 25.57
N GLU A 7 2.98 -17.24 26.26
CA GLU A 7 1.73 -16.54 25.99
C GLU A 7 1.86 -15.70 24.72
N PRO A 8 0.86 -15.70 23.82
CA PRO A 8 0.84 -14.83 22.67
C PRO A 8 0.59 -13.38 23.13
N VAL A 9 1.55 -12.51 22.83
CA VAL A 9 1.40 -11.05 22.97
C VAL A 9 0.33 -10.60 21.98
N GLY A 10 -0.88 -10.33 22.47
CA GLY A 10 -1.96 -9.82 21.63
C GLY A 10 -3.34 -9.65 22.27
N VAL A 11 -3.57 -10.02 23.53
CA VAL A 11 -4.86 -9.77 24.20
C VAL A 11 -4.62 -9.30 25.64
N LEU A 12 -4.48 -7.99 25.82
CA LEU A 12 -4.69 -7.34 27.12
C LEU A 12 -6.19 -7.03 27.23
N VAL A 13 -7.00 -7.95 27.76
CA VAL A 13 -8.29 -7.64 28.40
C VAL A 13 -8.53 -8.65 29.54
N GLU A 14 -8.34 -8.16 30.77
CA GLU A 14 -8.96 -8.53 32.04
C GLU A 14 -9.28 -10.00 32.37
N ARG A 15 -8.54 -10.55 33.36
CA ARG A 15 -8.97 -11.69 34.17
C ARG A 15 -9.30 -11.20 35.58
N GLY A 16 -10.58 -10.89 35.83
CA GLY A 16 -11.08 -10.63 37.18
C GLY A 16 -12.56 -10.22 37.25
N GLY A 17 -13.48 -11.18 37.38
CA GLY A 17 -14.88 -10.88 37.70
C GLY A 17 -15.81 -12.09 37.64
N ASN A 18 -16.45 -12.42 38.76
CA ASN A 18 -17.46 -13.48 38.89
C ASN A 18 -18.66 -13.24 37.97
N ALA A 19 -19.24 -14.33 37.44
CA ALA A 19 -20.38 -14.32 36.54
C ALA A 19 -21.64 -13.69 37.17
N THR A 20 -22.27 -12.72 36.48
CA THR A 20 -23.70 -12.63 36.12
C THR A 20 -23.94 -11.32 35.34
N ASP A 21 -23.62 -11.28 34.04
CA ASP A 21 -24.08 -10.24 33.09
C ASP A 21 -24.28 -10.87 31.70
N PRO A 22 -25.42 -10.65 31.00
CA PRO A 22 -25.53 -10.97 29.57
C PRO A 22 -24.65 -9.98 28.77
N PRO A 23 -24.01 -10.38 27.66
CA PRO A 23 -22.69 -9.86 27.32
C PRO A 23 -22.79 -8.67 26.36
N LEU A 24 -22.58 -7.46 26.91
CA LEU A 24 -22.29 -6.24 26.13
C LEU A 24 -21.21 -6.49 25.06
N ASN A 25 -20.17 -7.23 25.42
CA ASN A 25 -19.06 -7.64 24.54
C ASN A 25 -19.51 -8.41 23.29
N SER A 26 -20.59 -9.20 23.37
CA SER A 26 -21.03 -10.06 22.24
C SER A 26 -21.75 -9.28 21.14
N LEU A 27 -22.48 -8.24 21.53
CA LEU A 27 -23.23 -7.38 20.62
C LEU A 27 -22.27 -6.38 19.97
N GLU A 28 -21.30 -5.86 20.73
CA GLU A 28 -20.19 -5.05 20.23
C GLU A 28 -19.31 -5.81 19.23
N ASP A 29 -18.93 -7.06 19.52
CA ASP A 29 -18.16 -7.91 18.59
C ASP A 29 -18.92 -8.17 17.28
N THR A 30 -20.23 -8.37 17.37
CA THR A 30 -21.08 -8.63 16.21
C THR A 30 -21.25 -7.36 15.37
N ALA A 31 -21.51 -6.22 16.01
CA ALA A 31 -21.59 -4.92 15.34
C ALA A 31 -20.26 -4.55 14.65
N ALA A 32 -19.12 -4.78 15.32
CA ALA A 32 -17.80 -4.58 14.74
C ALA A 32 -17.57 -5.45 13.51
N THR A 33 -17.94 -6.74 13.58
CA THR A 33 -17.83 -7.69 12.44
C THR A 33 -18.65 -7.21 11.23
N PHE A 34 -19.92 -6.84 11.45
CA PHE A 34 -20.78 -6.32 10.38
C PHE A 34 -20.25 -5.01 9.80
N THR A 35 -19.75 -4.11 10.66
CA THR A 35 -19.19 -2.83 10.24
C THR A 35 -17.95 -3.02 9.38
N ILE A 36 -16.99 -3.82 9.83
CA ILE A 36 -15.76 -4.15 9.08
C ILE A 36 -16.11 -4.83 7.76
N GLY A 37 -16.98 -5.83 7.79
CA GLY A 37 -17.42 -6.55 6.58
C GLY A 37 -18.06 -5.63 5.54
N THR A 38 -18.89 -4.68 5.99
CA THR A 38 -19.53 -3.68 5.12
C THR A 38 -18.52 -2.73 4.50
N ILE A 39 -17.61 -2.16 5.31
CA ILE A 39 -16.57 -1.24 4.84
C ILE A 39 -15.68 -1.92 3.81
N LEU A 40 -15.19 -3.12 4.13
CA LEU A 40 -14.32 -3.90 3.24
C LEU A 40 -15.03 -4.26 1.92
N SER A 41 -16.30 -4.63 1.97
CA SER A 41 -17.08 -4.93 0.77
C SER A 41 -17.25 -3.70 -0.14
N ILE A 42 -17.55 -2.53 0.45
CA ILE A 42 -17.65 -1.26 -0.30
C ILE A 42 -16.28 -0.89 -0.90
N MET A 43 -15.20 -0.98 -0.12
CA MET A 43 -13.84 -0.76 -0.61
C MET A 43 -13.49 -1.70 -1.76
N CYS A 44 -13.90 -2.97 -1.69
CA CYS A 44 -13.71 -3.95 -2.75
C CYS A 44 -14.43 -3.51 -4.04
N LEU A 45 -15.73 -3.18 -3.97
CA LEU A 45 -16.51 -2.77 -5.14
C LEU A 45 -15.95 -1.50 -5.81
N ILE A 46 -15.68 -0.46 -5.02
CA ILE A 46 -15.15 0.82 -5.52
C ILE A 46 -13.73 0.62 -6.04
N GLY A 47 -12.90 -0.10 -5.29
CA GLY A 47 -11.51 -0.35 -5.65
C GLY A 47 -11.38 -1.16 -6.94
N VAL A 48 -12.18 -2.23 -7.10
CA VAL A 48 -12.12 -3.09 -8.29
C VAL A 48 -12.58 -2.32 -9.52
N SER A 49 -13.72 -1.64 -9.43
CA SER A 49 -14.23 -0.83 -10.54
C SER A 49 -13.26 0.28 -10.94
N GLY A 50 -12.70 1.02 -9.97
CA GLY A 50 -11.74 2.11 -10.22
C GLY A 50 -10.40 1.63 -10.80
N ASN A 51 -9.86 0.52 -10.29
CA ASN A 51 -8.59 -0.01 -10.80
C ASN A 51 -8.74 -0.67 -12.17
N ILE A 52 -9.85 -1.38 -12.43
CA ILE A 52 -10.15 -1.91 -13.77
C ILE A 52 -10.30 -0.75 -14.76
N TYR A 53 -11.07 0.28 -14.41
CA TYR A 53 -11.21 1.47 -15.24
C TYR A 53 -9.85 2.10 -15.56
N THR A 54 -8.99 2.24 -14.56
CA THR A 54 -7.62 2.75 -14.73
C THR A 54 -6.81 1.89 -15.70
N LEU A 55 -6.87 0.56 -15.59
CA LEU A 55 -6.20 -0.35 -16.52
C LEU A 55 -6.73 -0.20 -17.94
N VAL A 56 -8.04 -0.15 -18.14
CA VAL A 56 -8.67 0.02 -19.45
C VAL A 56 -8.22 1.32 -20.10
N VAL A 57 -8.29 2.45 -19.39
CA VAL A 57 -7.88 3.77 -19.90
C VAL A 57 -6.39 3.81 -20.24
N MET A 58 -5.53 3.25 -19.37
CA MET A 58 -4.08 3.25 -19.60
C MET A 58 -3.68 2.35 -20.77
N CYS A 59 -4.35 1.22 -20.96
CA CYS A 59 -4.07 0.29 -22.05
C CYS A 59 -4.59 0.79 -23.41
N HIS A 60 -5.78 1.39 -23.46
CA HIS A 60 -6.43 1.81 -24.71
C HIS A 60 -6.13 3.25 -25.13
N SER A 61 -6.07 4.21 -24.21
CA SER A 61 -6.08 5.64 -24.56
C SER A 61 -4.72 6.33 -24.33
N MET A 62 -3.99 5.95 -23.28
CA MET A 62 -2.84 6.73 -22.80
C MET A 62 -1.47 6.05 -22.97
N ARG A 63 -1.41 4.83 -23.52
CA ARG A 63 -0.18 4.02 -23.62
C ARG A 63 0.98 4.71 -24.36
N SER A 64 0.69 5.58 -25.32
CA SER A 64 1.71 6.30 -26.09
C SER A 64 2.03 7.70 -25.55
N ALA A 65 1.14 8.30 -24.75
CA ALA A 65 1.25 9.69 -24.31
C ALA A 65 1.77 9.83 -22.87
N ALA A 66 1.45 8.89 -21.98
CA ALA A 66 1.82 8.98 -20.57
C ALA A 66 3.18 8.32 -20.30
N SER A 67 4.21 9.13 -19.99
CA SER A 67 5.54 8.64 -19.58
C SER A 67 5.48 7.65 -18.39
N MET A 68 4.44 7.75 -17.53
CA MET A 68 4.28 6.98 -16.30
C MET A 68 3.32 5.78 -16.42
N TYR A 69 2.80 5.46 -17.61
CA TYR A 69 1.74 4.44 -17.76
C TYR A 69 2.12 3.07 -17.17
N ILE A 70 3.40 2.67 -17.26
CA ILE A 70 3.88 1.38 -16.70
C ILE A 70 3.67 1.36 -15.19
N TYR A 71 4.03 2.43 -14.48
CA TYR A 71 3.89 2.49 -13.03
C TYR A 71 2.42 2.53 -12.60
N ILE A 72 1.57 3.24 -13.36
CA ILE A 72 0.12 3.28 -13.12
C ILE A 72 -0.49 1.88 -13.28
N ILE A 73 -0.09 1.13 -14.32
CA ILE A 73 -0.54 -0.25 -14.51
C ILE A 73 -0.07 -1.16 -13.37
N ASN A 74 1.20 -1.04 -12.93
CA ASN A 74 1.71 -1.86 -11.82
C ASN A 74 0.97 -1.57 -10.51
N LEU A 75 0.67 -0.30 -10.23
CA LEU A 75 -0.12 0.09 -9.07
C LEU A 75 -1.54 -0.49 -9.13
N ALA A 76 -2.22 -0.35 -10.27
CA ALA A 76 -3.56 -0.91 -10.45
C ALA A 76 -3.58 -2.45 -10.33
N LEU A 77 -2.54 -3.13 -10.81
CA LEU A 77 -2.39 -4.58 -10.64
C LEU A 77 -2.18 -4.96 -9.17
N ALA A 78 -1.32 -4.23 -8.44
CA ALA A 78 -1.10 -4.46 -7.02
C ALA A 78 -2.40 -4.25 -6.21
N ASP A 79 -3.13 -3.18 -6.50
CA ASP A 79 -4.40 -2.90 -5.82
C ASP A 79 -5.47 -3.94 -6.15
N LEU A 80 -5.58 -4.40 -7.40
CA LEU A 80 -6.50 -5.50 -7.74
C LEU A 80 -6.14 -6.80 -7.04
N LEU A 81 -4.85 -7.14 -6.94
CA LEU A 81 -4.40 -8.32 -6.20
C LEU A 81 -4.78 -8.23 -4.70
N TYR A 82 -4.67 -7.04 -4.10
CA TYR A 82 -5.13 -6.82 -2.73
C TYR A 82 -6.66 -6.94 -2.61
N LEU A 83 -7.40 -6.31 -3.52
CA LEU A 83 -8.87 -6.34 -3.49
C LEU A 83 -9.43 -7.76 -3.67
N LEU A 84 -8.69 -8.65 -4.35
CA LEU A 84 -9.02 -10.08 -4.46
C LEU A 84 -8.90 -10.84 -3.13
N THR A 85 -8.09 -10.37 -2.16
CA THR A 85 -7.98 -11.01 -0.84
C THR A 85 -9.11 -10.60 0.10
N ILE A 86 -9.69 -9.41 -0.11
CA ILE A 86 -10.73 -8.84 0.77
C ILE A 86 -11.93 -9.77 0.98
N PRO A 87 -12.53 -10.43 -0.03
CA PRO A 87 -13.65 -11.34 0.20
C PRO A 87 -13.31 -12.47 1.18
N PHE A 88 -12.08 -12.99 1.13
CA PHE A 88 -11.62 -14.03 2.06
C PHE A 88 -11.49 -13.49 3.47
N VAL A 89 -10.95 -12.28 3.62
CA VAL A 89 -10.86 -11.57 4.91
C VAL A 89 -12.26 -11.36 5.49
N VAL A 90 -13.20 -10.86 4.71
CA VAL A 90 -14.60 -10.68 5.10
C VAL A 90 -15.22 -12.01 5.55
N CYS A 91 -15.07 -13.08 4.77
CA CYS A 91 -15.53 -14.41 5.16
C CYS A 91 -14.93 -14.87 6.48
N THR A 92 -13.63 -14.65 6.73
CA THR A 92 -12.99 -15.06 8.00
C THR A 92 -13.49 -14.30 9.20
N HIS A 93 -13.82 -13.01 9.04
CA HIS A 93 -14.46 -12.21 10.08
C HIS A 93 -15.86 -12.74 10.42
N PHE A 94 -16.69 -13.06 9.42
CA PHE A 94 -18.02 -13.62 9.65
C PHE A 94 -18.00 -15.04 10.24
N LEU A 95 -17.08 -15.90 9.77
CA LEU A 95 -16.93 -17.28 10.26
C LEU A 95 -16.17 -17.35 11.60
N LYS A 96 -15.66 -16.21 12.09
CA LYS A 96 -14.85 -16.09 13.32
C LYS A 96 -13.70 -17.12 13.37
N GLY A 97 -13.07 -17.38 12.23
CA GLY A 97 -12.00 -18.38 12.06
C GLY A 97 -11.52 -18.53 10.62
N TRP A 98 -10.37 -19.18 10.44
CA TRP A 98 -9.73 -19.41 9.14
C TRP A 98 -10.03 -20.80 8.56
N TYR A 99 -10.81 -20.84 7.48
CA TYR A 99 -11.26 -22.11 6.87
C TYR A 99 -10.70 -22.38 5.46
N PHE A 100 -9.78 -21.54 4.97
CA PHE A 100 -9.18 -21.67 3.63
C PHE A 100 -7.90 -22.54 3.62
N GLY A 101 -7.65 -23.29 4.70
CA GLY A 101 -6.48 -24.16 4.85
C GLY A 101 -5.15 -23.40 5.02
N ASP A 102 -4.07 -24.16 5.23
CA ASP A 102 -2.72 -23.61 5.45
C ASP A 102 -2.18 -22.88 4.20
N ALA A 103 -2.45 -23.41 3.01
CA ALA A 103 -2.06 -22.76 1.76
C ALA A 103 -2.72 -21.38 1.61
N GLY A 104 -4.02 -21.28 1.89
CA GLY A 104 -4.72 -20.00 1.87
C GLY A 104 -4.14 -19.02 2.88
N CYS A 105 -3.83 -19.49 4.09
CA CYS A 105 -3.27 -18.68 5.17
C CYS A 105 -1.95 -18.02 4.75
N ARG A 106 -1.05 -18.81 4.13
CA ARG A 106 0.21 -18.31 3.60
C ARG A 106 -0.01 -17.37 2.41
N ILE A 107 -0.82 -17.76 1.44
CA ILE A 107 -0.99 -17.01 0.19
C ILE A 107 -1.65 -15.66 0.45
N LEU A 108 -2.76 -15.62 1.20
CA LEU A 108 -3.57 -14.41 1.36
C LEU A 108 -2.85 -13.37 2.22
N ILE A 109 -2.29 -13.78 3.37
CA ILE A 109 -1.53 -12.84 4.21
C ILE A 109 -0.28 -12.35 3.47
N SER A 110 0.40 -13.24 2.73
CA SER A 110 1.57 -12.82 1.97
C SER A 110 1.20 -11.92 0.79
N MET A 111 0.07 -12.14 0.14
CA MET A 111 -0.43 -11.26 -0.93
C MET A 111 -0.72 -9.86 -0.39
N ASP A 112 -1.29 -9.74 0.81
CA ASP A 112 -1.55 -8.44 1.45
C ASP A 112 -0.25 -7.67 1.71
N PHE A 113 0.76 -8.33 2.30
CA PHE A 113 2.07 -7.70 2.47
C PHE A 113 2.72 -7.38 1.12
N LEU A 114 2.72 -8.30 0.17
CA LEU A 114 3.35 -8.10 -1.14
C LEU A 114 2.77 -6.89 -1.87
N THR A 115 1.45 -6.76 -1.91
CA THR A 115 0.74 -5.68 -2.59
C THR A 115 0.94 -4.35 -1.87
N MET A 116 0.91 -4.33 -0.54
CA MET A 116 1.27 -3.14 0.26
C MET A 116 2.67 -2.62 -0.10
N HIS A 117 3.68 -3.50 -0.13
CA HIS A 117 5.05 -3.15 -0.48
C HIS A 117 5.17 -2.67 -1.94
N ALA A 118 4.53 -3.40 -2.88
CA ALA A 118 4.56 -3.05 -4.29
C ALA A 118 3.92 -1.69 -4.56
N SER A 119 2.78 -1.38 -3.93
CA SER A 119 2.08 -0.10 -4.09
C SER A 119 2.92 1.07 -3.56
N ILE A 120 3.47 0.99 -2.35
CA ILE A 120 4.23 2.12 -1.78
C ILE A 120 5.56 2.37 -2.50
N PHE A 121 6.27 1.33 -2.92
CA PHE A 121 7.49 1.50 -3.71
C PHE A 121 7.18 2.08 -5.09
N THR A 122 6.10 1.61 -5.74
CA THR A 122 5.63 2.17 -7.01
C THR A 122 5.28 3.65 -6.87
N LEU A 123 4.58 4.04 -5.81
CA LEU A 123 4.24 5.45 -5.52
C LEU A 123 5.48 6.32 -5.29
N THR A 124 6.51 5.77 -4.61
CA THR A 124 7.78 6.47 -4.37
C THR A 124 8.53 6.72 -5.68
N ILE A 125 8.59 5.70 -6.54
CA ILE A 125 9.19 5.82 -7.87
C ILE A 125 8.41 6.80 -8.74
N MET A 126 7.07 6.74 -8.73
CA MET A 126 6.22 7.69 -9.47
C MET A 126 6.48 9.13 -9.02
N SER A 127 6.59 9.37 -7.71
CA SER A 127 6.88 10.69 -7.15
C SER A 127 8.27 11.18 -7.55
N THR A 128 9.24 10.27 -7.57
CA THR A 128 10.62 10.55 -8.00
C THR A 128 10.69 10.88 -9.50
N GLU A 129 10.02 10.11 -10.35
CA GLU A 129 9.92 10.36 -11.79
C GLU A 129 9.22 11.69 -12.09
N ARG A 130 8.17 12.04 -11.33
CA ARG A 130 7.51 13.36 -11.42
C ARG A 130 8.47 14.49 -11.09
N TYR A 131 9.23 14.35 -10.01
CA TYR A 131 10.23 15.34 -9.61
C TYR A 131 11.31 15.54 -10.69
N PHE A 132 11.86 14.44 -11.24
CA PHE A 132 12.84 14.52 -12.32
C PHE A 132 12.26 15.06 -13.63
N ALA A 133 11.00 14.76 -13.95
CA ALA A 133 10.34 15.29 -15.15
C ALA A 133 10.26 16.82 -15.12
N VAL A 134 10.07 17.42 -13.94
CA VAL A 134 10.00 18.88 -13.77
C VAL A 134 11.39 19.52 -13.81
N LEU A 135 12.39 18.94 -13.14
CA LEU A 135 13.73 19.53 -13.09
C LEU A 135 14.59 19.28 -14.33
N LYS A 136 14.43 18.10 -14.95
CA LYS A 136 15.23 17.64 -16.09
C LYS A 136 14.32 16.97 -17.14
N PRO A 137 13.51 17.76 -17.86
CA PRO A 137 12.54 17.21 -18.81
C PRO A 137 13.21 16.41 -19.93
N LEU A 138 14.36 16.88 -20.43
CA LEU A 138 15.09 16.22 -21.54
C LEU A 138 15.68 14.85 -21.15
N ASP A 139 16.17 14.70 -19.91
CA ASP A 139 16.73 13.42 -19.44
C ASP A 139 15.61 12.40 -19.16
N THR A 140 14.47 12.87 -18.66
CA THR A 140 13.33 12.01 -18.34
C THR A 140 12.64 11.47 -19.59
N VAL A 141 12.59 12.27 -20.66
CA VAL A 141 12.08 11.84 -21.99
C VAL A 141 13.00 10.79 -22.62
N LYS A 142 14.32 10.89 -22.40
CA LYS A 142 15.30 9.91 -22.91
C LYS A 142 15.26 8.55 -22.19
N ARG A 143 14.61 8.43 -21.04
CA ARG A 143 14.49 7.14 -20.32
C ARG A 143 13.70 6.13 -21.16
N SER A 144 14.37 5.02 -21.49
CA SER A 144 13.80 3.91 -22.26
C SER A 144 12.62 3.23 -21.54
N LYS A 145 11.66 2.69 -22.32
CA LYS A 145 10.59 1.81 -21.81
C LYS A 145 11.16 0.59 -21.08
N SER A 146 12.29 0.06 -21.52
CA SER A 146 12.95 -1.09 -20.89
C SER A 146 13.46 -0.75 -19.49
N TYR A 147 13.96 0.47 -19.28
CA TYR A 147 14.38 0.95 -17.95
C TYR A 147 13.19 0.98 -16.97
N ARG A 148 12.05 1.56 -17.38
CA ARG A 148 10.84 1.62 -16.53
C ARG A 148 10.28 0.23 -16.22
N LYS A 149 10.33 -0.71 -17.18
CA LYS A 149 9.97 -2.11 -16.95
C LYS A 149 10.92 -2.79 -15.96
N ALA A 150 12.23 -2.56 -16.09
CA ALA A 150 13.21 -3.12 -15.17
C ALA A 150 12.99 -2.61 -13.74
N ILE A 151 12.69 -1.32 -13.56
CA ILE A 151 12.33 -0.75 -12.25
C ILE A 151 11.05 -1.40 -11.71
N ALA A 152 10.00 -1.52 -12.53
CA ALA A 152 8.77 -2.16 -12.10
C ALA A 152 9.02 -3.61 -11.65
N LEU A 153 9.81 -4.38 -12.40
CA LEU A 153 10.21 -5.73 -11.99
C LEU A 153 11.01 -5.73 -10.69
N LEU A 154 11.94 -4.78 -10.51
CA LEU A 154 12.71 -4.64 -9.28
C LEU A 154 11.81 -4.36 -8.08
N VAL A 155 10.74 -3.57 -8.24
CA VAL A 155 9.74 -3.34 -7.19
C VAL A 155 9.11 -4.65 -6.76
N TRP A 156 8.60 -5.45 -7.70
CA TRP A 156 7.99 -6.74 -7.38
C TRP A 156 8.97 -7.69 -6.68
N VAL A 157 10.20 -7.77 -7.17
CA VAL A 157 11.25 -8.60 -6.56
C VAL A 157 11.59 -8.13 -5.15
N ALA A 158 11.75 -6.82 -4.94
CA ALA A 158 12.02 -6.25 -3.62
C ALA A 158 10.87 -6.52 -2.64
N SER A 159 9.62 -6.31 -3.08
CA SER A 159 8.42 -6.59 -2.29
C SER A 159 8.30 -8.07 -1.95
N LEU A 160 8.63 -8.97 -2.89
CA LEU A 160 8.68 -10.41 -2.63
C LEU A 160 9.73 -10.74 -1.58
N ILE A 161 10.97 -10.24 -1.72
CA ILE A 161 12.06 -10.47 -0.75
C ILE A 161 11.65 -10.04 0.66
N LEU A 162 11.04 -8.86 0.79
CA LEU A 162 10.53 -8.37 2.09
C LEU A 162 9.39 -9.21 2.64
N THR A 163 8.63 -9.90 1.79
CA THR A 163 7.48 -10.72 2.19
C THR A 163 7.86 -12.19 2.44
N LEU A 164 8.99 -12.66 1.92
CA LEU A 164 9.46 -14.05 2.02
C LEU A 164 9.42 -14.62 3.46
N PRO A 165 9.88 -13.90 4.50
CA PRO A 165 9.82 -14.43 5.86
C PRO A 165 8.40 -14.70 6.33
N MET A 166 7.41 -13.89 5.92
CA MET A 166 6.00 -14.15 6.24
C MET A 166 5.47 -15.39 5.52
N ILE A 167 5.80 -15.56 4.23
CA ILE A 167 5.39 -16.74 3.43
C ILE A 167 5.82 -18.05 4.13
N VAL A 168 7.07 -18.09 4.58
CA VAL A 168 7.66 -19.30 5.18
C VAL A 168 7.15 -19.53 6.60
N ARG A 169 6.94 -18.46 7.37
CA ARG A 169 6.77 -18.55 8.83
C ARG A 169 5.33 -18.44 9.30
N ILE A 170 4.40 -18.02 8.45
CA ILE A 170 2.96 -18.09 8.72
C ILE A 170 2.48 -19.52 8.56
N GLN A 171 1.69 -19.99 9.53
CA GLN A 171 1.11 -21.32 9.54
C GLN A 171 -0.30 -21.30 10.13
N LEU A 172 -1.14 -22.23 9.70
CA LEU A 172 -2.46 -22.45 10.30
C LEU A 172 -2.32 -23.23 11.61
N MET A 173 -2.74 -22.62 12.71
CA MET A 173 -2.70 -23.21 14.06
C MET A 173 -4.10 -23.22 14.69
N ALA A 174 -4.42 -24.26 15.45
CA ALA A 174 -5.65 -24.29 16.25
C ALA A 174 -5.43 -23.52 17.55
N VAL A 175 -6.10 -22.39 17.72
CA VAL A 175 -6.10 -21.61 18.97
C VAL A 175 -7.42 -21.89 19.68
N GLY A 176 -7.38 -22.82 20.63
CA GLY A 176 -8.59 -23.36 21.26
C GLY A 176 -9.40 -24.20 20.27
N THR A 177 -10.65 -23.82 20.01
CA THR A 177 -11.56 -24.50 19.07
C THR A 177 -11.56 -23.89 17.66
N LYS A 178 -10.78 -22.83 17.42
CA LYS A 178 -10.84 -22.06 16.17
C LYS A 178 -9.51 -22.13 15.40
N PRO A 179 -9.54 -22.44 14.10
CA PRO A 179 -8.34 -22.37 13.26
C PRO A 179 -7.97 -20.90 13.00
N MET A 180 -6.71 -20.52 13.24
CA MET A 180 -6.19 -19.16 13.09
C MET A 180 -4.82 -19.17 12.42
N CYS A 181 -4.53 -18.12 11.66
CA CYS A 181 -3.22 -17.91 11.06
C CYS A 181 -2.26 -17.29 12.07
N GLN A 182 -1.16 -17.99 12.40
CA GLN A 182 -0.17 -17.54 13.38
C GLN A 182 1.24 -17.57 12.75
N SER A 183 2.06 -16.58 13.10
CA SER A 183 3.49 -16.62 12.78
C SER A 183 4.24 -17.54 13.75
N THR A 184 5.11 -18.40 13.22
CA THR A 184 6.02 -19.27 13.99
C THR A 184 7.28 -18.55 14.47
N LEU A 185 7.38 -17.23 14.28
CA LEU A 185 8.48 -16.43 14.85
C LEU A 185 8.34 -16.34 16.37
N SER A 186 9.47 -16.24 17.06
CA SER A 186 9.45 -15.82 18.46
C SER A 186 8.82 -14.42 18.56
N PRO A 187 8.12 -14.09 19.66
CA PRO A 187 7.43 -12.81 19.79
C PRO A 187 8.36 -11.60 19.58
N LEU A 188 9.60 -11.71 20.05
CA LEU A 188 10.62 -10.66 19.86
C LEU A 188 11.03 -10.54 18.39
N SER A 189 11.36 -11.65 17.73
CA SER A 189 11.74 -11.61 16.30
C SER A 189 10.58 -11.11 15.44
N TYR A 190 9.34 -11.51 15.74
CA TYR A 190 8.15 -11.02 15.04
C TYR A 190 7.99 -9.51 15.18
N LYS A 191 8.11 -8.97 16.40
CA LYS A 191 8.05 -7.53 16.66
C LYS A 191 9.16 -6.77 15.93
N ILE A 192 10.40 -7.25 15.99
CA ILE A 192 11.54 -6.64 15.29
C ILE A 192 11.28 -6.63 13.78
N TYR A 193 10.80 -7.75 13.24
CA TYR A 193 10.52 -7.91 11.82
C TYR A 193 9.39 -6.99 11.34
N ILE A 194 8.26 -6.95 12.05
CA ILE A 194 7.16 -6.04 11.71
C ILE A 194 7.59 -4.57 11.86
N SER A 195 8.38 -4.22 12.87
CA SER A 195 8.94 -2.88 13.03
C SER A 195 9.87 -2.51 11.87
N PHE A 196 10.72 -3.45 11.43
CA PHE A 196 11.55 -3.29 10.26
C PHE A 196 10.71 -3.02 9.00
N LEU A 197 9.70 -3.85 8.73
CA LEU A 197 8.79 -3.67 7.60
C LEU A 197 8.05 -2.32 7.66
N PHE A 198 7.58 -1.92 8.83
CA PHE A 198 6.92 -0.63 9.04
C PHE A 198 7.87 0.53 8.71
N CYS A 199 9.11 0.48 9.19
CA CYS A 199 10.12 1.50 8.89
C CYS A 199 10.47 1.55 7.40
N THR A 200 10.70 0.40 6.76
CA THR A 200 11.08 0.34 5.34
C THR A 200 9.96 0.68 4.38
N SER A 201 8.72 0.40 4.76
CA SER A 201 7.58 0.39 3.84
C SER A 201 6.56 1.48 4.14
N ILE A 202 6.64 2.14 5.29
CA ILE A 202 5.77 3.28 5.64
C ILE A 202 6.61 4.51 5.93
N VAL A 203 7.52 4.45 6.90
CA VAL A 203 8.25 5.63 7.36
C VAL A 203 9.21 6.15 6.28
N ALA A 204 10.12 5.31 5.78
CA ALA A 204 11.11 5.75 4.80
C ALA A 204 10.47 6.21 3.47
N PRO A 205 9.54 5.46 2.84
CA PRO A 205 8.86 5.90 1.64
C PRO A 205 8.02 7.17 1.88
N GLY A 206 7.33 7.26 3.02
CA GLY A 206 6.54 8.43 3.39
C GLY A 206 7.38 9.70 3.51
N LEU A 207 8.54 9.62 4.16
CA LEU A 207 9.49 10.73 4.25
C LEU A 207 10.06 11.13 2.88
N ILE A 208 10.43 10.15 2.06
CA ILE A 208 10.94 10.41 0.69
C ILE A 208 9.84 11.11 -0.14
N ILE A 209 8.64 10.55 -0.17
CA ILE A 209 7.49 11.12 -0.89
C ILE A 209 7.22 12.54 -0.38
N GLY A 210 7.11 12.75 0.94
CA GLY A 210 6.87 14.06 1.54
C GLY A 210 7.93 15.08 1.14
N TYR A 211 9.21 14.72 1.25
CA TYR A 211 10.33 15.58 0.83
C TYR A 211 10.24 15.95 -0.65
N LEU A 212 10.02 14.96 -1.54
CA LEU A 212 9.93 15.18 -2.98
C LEU A 212 8.76 16.10 -3.34
N TYR A 213 7.59 15.93 -2.71
CA TYR A 213 6.43 16.79 -2.95
C TYR A 213 6.64 18.21 -2.41
N ILE A 214 7.31 18.39 -1.27
CA ILE A 214 7.68 19.73 -0.77
C ILE A 214 8.59 20.44 -1.78
N GLN A 215 9.61 19.75 -2.30
CA GLN A 215 10.50 20.33 -3.30
C GLN A 215 9.77 20.64 -4.60
N LEU A 216 8.90 19.75 -5.06
CA LEU A 216 8.07 19.96 -6.24
C LEU A 216 7.18 21.20 -6.10
N ALA A 217 6.53 21.36 -4.95
CA ALA A 217 5.70 22.53 -4.64
C ALA A 217 6.53 23.82 -4.62
N ARG A 218 7.73 23.80 -4.03
CA ARG A 218 8.66 24.95 -4.03
C ARG A 218 9.07 25.35 -5.44
N THR A 219 9.50 24.39 -6.27
CA THR A 219 9.90 24.65 -7.66
C THR A 219 8.74 25.23 -8.46
N TYR A 220 7.54 24.66 -8.32
CA TYR A 220 6.34 25.16 -8.98
C TYR A 220 5.99 26.60 -8.57
N TRP A 221 6.05 26.89 -7.26
CA TRP A 221 5.77 28.22 -6.72
C TRP A 221 6.76 29.28 -7.23
N ILE A 222 8.05 28.97 -7.24
CA ILE A 222 9.09 29.86 -7.77
C ILE A 222 8.87 30.12 -9.26
N SER A 223 8.63 29.06 -10.05
CA SER A 223 8.37 29.19 -11.49
C SER A 223 7.19 30.12 -11.77
N GLN A 224 6.07 29.95 -11.06
CA GLN A 224 4.88 30.80 -11.24
C GLN A 224 5.14 32.25 -10.85
N THR A 225 5.90 32.47 -9.77
CA THR A 225 6.24 33.82 -9.31
C THR A 225 7.10 34.55 -10.34
N GLU A 226 8.06 33.87 -10.95
CA GLU A 226 8.91 34.46 -12.00
C GLU A 226 8.12 34.73 -13.29
N THR A 227 7.23 33.81 -13.70
CA THR A 227 6.31 34.05 -14.83
C THR A 227 5.41 35.27 -14.57
N PHE A 228 4.83 35.39 -13.37
CA PHE A 228 3.98 36.54 -13.02
C PHE A 228 4.76 37.86 -13.03
N LYS A 229 5.98 37.89 -12.48
CA LYS A 229 6.86 39.07 -12.55
C LYS A 229 7.19 39.46 -13.99
N GLN A 230 7.46 38.48 -14.87
CA GLN A 230 7.72 38.76 -16.29
C GLN A 230 6.47 39.29 -17.01
N THR A 231 5.30 38.70 -16.80
CA THR A 231 4.04 39.17 -17.39
C THR A 231 3.70 40.59 -16.95
N LYS A 232 4.02 40.98 -15.70
CA LYS A 232 3.84 42.35 -15.20
C LYS A 232 4.89 43.34 -15.74
N LYS A 233 6.06 42.87 -16.19
CA LYS A 233 7.10 43.72 -16.84
C LYS A 233 6.83 43.96 -18.33
N LEU A 234 6.17 43.04 -19.03
CA LEU A 234 5.82 43.16 -20.45
C LEU A 234 4.64 44.08 -20.88
N PRO A 235 3.84 44.75 -20.02
CA PRO A 235 2.74 45.61 -20.49
C PRO A 235 3.17 46.88 -21.22
N ASN A 236 4.45 47.29 -21.14
CA ASN A 236 4.88 48.61 -21.61
C ASN A 236 5.76 48.60 -22.88
N GLN A 237 5.87 47.48 -23.60
CA GLN A 237 6.70 47.37 -24.82
C GLN A 237 5.92 47.36 -26.15
N LYS A 238 4.59 47.54 -26.13
CA LYS A 238 3.77 47.66 -27.36
C LYS A 238 3.72 49.09 -27.95
N GLY A 239 4.58 50.00 -27.49
CA GLY A 239 4.56 51.42 -27.89
C GLY A 239 5.81 51.94 -28.62
N CYS A 240 6.76 51.10 -29.03
CA CYS A 240 7.99 51.59 -29.68
C CYS A 240 8.50 50.65 -30.77
N ALA A 241 7.72 50.49 -31.83
CA ALA A 241 8.16 49.96 -33.11
C ALA A 241 7.35 50.60 -34.25
N SER A 242 7.52 51.90 -34.42
CA SER A 242 7.12 52.64 -35.62
C SER A 242 7.92 53.94 -35.70
N LEU A 243 9.14 53.81 -36.22
CA LEU A 243 9.89 54.88 -36.88
C LEU A 243 10.27 54.35 -38.26
#